data_AF-A0A528AV11-F1
#
_entry.id   AF-A0A528AV11-F1
#
_cell.length_a   1.000
_cell.length_b   1.000
_cell.length_c   1.000
_cell.angle_alpha   90.00
_cell.angle_beta   90.00
_cell.angle_gamma   90.00
#
_symmetry.space_group_name_H-M   'P 1'
#
loop_
_entity.id
_entity.type
_entity.pdbx_description
1 polymer ?
#
loop_
_entity_poly.entity_id
_entity_poly.type
_entity_poly.pdbx_seq_one_letter_code
_entity_poly.pdbx_strand_id
1 'polypeptide(L)'
;MGADGKIDVHLDVPTAGYAGRLEVLEGPTGRRVRSEADRARIAAESLMPGVQVAAVARKHGATRWQVYDWRRRLRQGQLALPESMAPMFAPLMVEESSA
;
A
#
# COMPACT_ATOMS: atom_id res chain seq x y z
N MET A 1 2.27 10.38 -26.22
CA MET A 1 2.62 11.81 -26.22
C MET A 1 2.13 12.38 -24.90
N GLY A 2 3.04 12.82 -24.03
CA GLY A 2 2.75 13.20 -22.65
C GLY A 2 3.91 12.78 -21.76
N ALA A 3 4.93 13.63 -21.69
CA ALA A 3 6.22 13.36 -21.08
C ALA A 3 6.09 13.08 -19.57
N ASP A 4 6.50 11.88 -19.15
CA ASP A 4 6.85 11.60 -17.76
C ASP A 4 8.18 12.32 -17.48
N GLY A 5 8.06 13.56 -17.00
CA GLY A 5 9.19 14.37 -16.58
C GLY A 5 9.86 13.73 -15.39
N LYS A 6 10.87 12.88 -15.64
CA LYS A 6 11.90 12.56 -14.67
C LYS A 6 12.54 13.86 -14.23
N ILE A 7 12.13 14.34 -13.07
CA ILE A 7 12.91 15.28 -12.28
C ILE A 7 14.09 14.47 -11.73
N ASP A 8 15.13 14.35 -12.56
CA ASP A 8 16.44 13.92 -12.11
C ASP A 8 16.98 15.06 -11.25
N VAL A 9 16.70 14.99 -9.95
CA VAL A 9 17.33 15.88 -8.97
C VAL A 9 18.80 15.47 -8.91
N HIS A 10 19.62 16.13 -9.72
CA HIS A 10 21.07 16.08 -9.55
C HIS A 10 21.39 16.82 -8.26
N LEU A 11 21.51 16.08 -7.17
CA LEU A 11 22.04 16.62 -5.93
C LEU A 11 23.53 16.83 -6.19
N ASP A 12 23.99 18.08 -6.27
CA ASP A 12 25.42 18.44 -6.30
C ASP A 12 26.05 18.02 -4.96
N VAL A 13 26.32 16.71 -4.81
CA VAL A 13 27.07 16.14 -3.71
C VAL A 13 28.53 16.20 -4.12
N PRO A 14 29.38 17.00 -3.46
CA PRO A 14 30.81 16.97 -3.69
C PRO A 14 31.30 15.53 -3.52
N THR A 15 32.04 15.02 -4.51
CA THR A 15 32.65 13.67 -4.45
C THR A 15 33.67 13.54 -3.31
N ALA A 16 34.13 14.66 -2.75
CA ALA A 16 34.80 14.68 -1.46
C ALA A 16 33.81 14.22 -0.38
N GLY A 17 33.99 12.99 0.11
CA GLY A 17 33.10 12.35 1.07
C GLY A 17 32.70 13.28 2.22
N TYR A 18 31.44 13.18 2.64
CA TYR A 18 30.90 14.00 3.73
C TYR A 18 31.78 13.87 4.99
N ALA A 19 32.39 14.98 5.42
CA ALA A 19 33.26 15.07 6.59
C ALA A 19 32.53 15.55 7.87
N GLY A 20 31.20 15.54 7.87
CA GLY A 20 30.39 15.89 9.03
C GLY A 20 29.99 14.68 9.87
N ARG A 21 29.40 14.94 11.05
CA ARG A 21 28.86 13.89 11.92
C ARG A 21 27.47 13.48 11.41
N LEU A 22 27.33 12.25 10.92
CA LEU A 22 26.03 11.67 10.62
C LEU A 22 25.39 11.18 11.92
N GLU A 23 24.28 11.80 12.31
CA GLU A 23 23.40 11.25 13.33
C GLU A 23 22.50 10.20 12.68
N VAL A 24 22.67 8.94 13.08
CA VAL A 24 21.78 7.86 12.68
C VAL A 24 20.51 8.01 13.49
N LEU A 25 19.44 8.49 12.86
CA LEU A 25 18.11 8.45 13.46
C LEU A 25 17.73 6.99 13.71
N GLU A 26 17.58 6.61 14.97
CA GLU A 26 17.11 5.28 15.33
C GLU A 26 15.71 5.06 14.77
N GLY A 27 15.58 4.08 13.87
CA GLY A 27 14.36 3.77 13.15
C GLY A 27 14.64 3.20 11.76
N PRO A 28 13.62 2.63 11.08
CA PRO A 28 13.79 2.15 9.71
C PRO A 28 14.15 3.32 8.79
N THR A 29 15.43 3.39 8.43
CA THR A 29 16.00 4.39 7.54
C THR A 29 15.65 4.03 6.08
N GLY A 30 15.12 4.99 5.32
CA GLY A 30 14.82 4.83 3.89
C GLY A 30 13.38 4.42 3.56
N ARG A 31 13.19 3.88 2.34
CA ARG A 31 11.87 3.56 1.78
C ARG A 31 11.35 2.26 2.42
N ARG A 32 10.35 2.36 3.30
CA ARG A 32 9.75 1.17 3.96
C ARG A 32 9.26 0.16 2.91
N VAL A 33 9.89 -1.01 2.89
CA VAL A 33 9.42 -2.18 2.13
C VAL A 33 8.25 -2.80 2.90
N ARG A 34 7.12 -3.04 2.21
CA ARG A 34 5.93 -3.67 2.80
C ARG A 34 5.66 -5.01 2.16
N SER A 35 5.26 -5.98 2.98
CA SER A 35 4.80 -7.29 2.51
C SER A 35 3.54 -7.14 1.63
N GLU A 36 3.21 -8.15 0.84
CA GLU A 36 1.93 -8.17 0.10
C GLU A 36 0.73 -8.17 1.03
N ALA A 37 0.79 -8.93 2.14
CA ALA A 37 -0.26 -8.97 3.14
C ALA A 37 -0.52 -7.60 3.78
N ASP A 38 0.53 -6.83 4.06
CA ASP A 38 0.39 -5.47 4.60
C ASP A 38 -0.22 -4.52 3.57
N ARG A 39 0.22 -4.60 2.30
CA ARG A 39 -0.36 -3.80 1.22
C ARG A 39 -1.84 -4.11 1.03
N ALA A 40 -2.21 -5.39 1.08
CA ALA A 40 -3.59 -5.84 1.00
C ALA A 40 -4.44 -5.33 2.18
N ARG A 41 -3.91 -5.41 3.41
CA ARG A 41 -4.58 -4.89 4.61
C ARG A 41 -4.85 -3.39 4.52
N ILE A 42 -3.84 -2.61 4.13
CA ILE A 42 -3.99 -1.15 3.97
C ILE A 42 -5.01 -0.82 2.88
N ALA A 43 -4.96 -1.53 1.75
CA ALA A 43 -5.91 -1.34 0.66
C ALA A 43 -7.35 -1.70 1.07
N ALA A 44 -7.56 -2.81 1.78
CA ALA A 44 -8.86 -3.23 2.29
C ALA A 44 -9.43 -2.21 3.30
N GLU A 45 -8.62 -1.73 4.26
CA GLU A 45 -9.02 -0.69 5.22
C GLU A 45 -9.48 0.58 4.49
N SER A 46 -8.76 0.98 3.44
CA SER A 46 -9.11 2.17 2.65
C SER A 46 -10.35 2.04 1.76
N LEU A 47 -10.89 0.83 1.60
CA LEU A 47 -12.10 0.53 0.84
C LEU A 47 -13.36 0.54 1.71
N MET A 48 -13.22 0.57 3.03
CA MET A 48 -14.38 0.61 3.93
C MET A 48 -15.20 1.89 3.71
N PRO A 49 -16.55 1.80 3.78
CA PRO A 49 -17.42 2.97 3.63
C PRO A 49 -17.05 4.09 4.59
N GLY A 50 -17.05 5.33 4.12
CA GLY A 50 -16.73 6.51 4.92
C GLY A 50 -15.24 6.74 5.23
N VAL A 51 -14.35 5.81 4.85
CA VAL A 51 -12.92 5.95 5.12
C VAL A 51 -12.23 6.86 4.11
N GLN A 52 -11.46 7.82 4.63
CA GLN A 52 -10.61 8.70 3.81
C GLN A 52 -9.24 8.07 3.56
N VAL A 53 -8.86 7.93 2.29
CA VAL A 53 -7.55 7.39 1.88
C VAL A 53 -6.38 8.15 2.49
N ALA A 54 -6.50 9.48 2.64
CA ALA A 54 -5.47 10.31 3.26
C ALA A 54 -5.23 9.97 4.73
N ALA A 55 -6.29 9.65 5.48
CA ALA A 55 -6.18 9.26 6.88
C ALA A 55 -5.50 7.89 7.02
N VAL A 56 -5.89 6.92 6.20
CA VAL A 56 -5.26 5.58 6.15
C VAL A 56 -3.78 5.69 5.76
N ALA A 57 -3.46 6.48 4.74
CA ALA A 57 -2.08 6.70 4.30
C ALA A 57 -1.21 7.25 5.44
N ARG A 58 -1.69 8.27 6.18
CA ARG A 58 -0.99 8.82 7.35
C ARG A 58 -0.82 7.79 8.47
N LYS A 59 -1.89 7.08 8.83
CA LYS A 59 -1.90 6.03 9.87
C LYS A 59 -0.82 4.97 9.61
N HIS A 60 -0.64 4.59 8.35
CA HIS A 60 0.30 3.54 7.98
C HIS A 60 1.68 4.05 7.57
N GLY A 61 1.92 5.37 7.49
CA GLY A 61 3.17 5.91 6.94
C GLY A 61 3.34 5.58 5.44
N ALA A 62 2.25 5.62 4.68
CA ALA A 62 2.21 5.42 3.24
C ALA A 62 1.82 6.72 2.53
N THR A 63 2.12 6.80 1.23
CA THR A 63 1.60 7.89 0.39
C THR A 63 0.20 7.53 -0.12
N ARG A 64 -0.61 8.54 -0.43
CA ARG A 64 -1.95 8.31 -1.03
C ARG A 64 -1.86 7.53 -2.34
N TRP A 65 -0.85 7.81 -3.17
CA TRP A 65 -0.63 7.13 -4.44
C TRP A 65 -0.36 5.63 -4.26
N GLN A 66 0.46 5.24 -3.29
CA GLN A 66 0.67 3.83 -2.95
C GLN A 66 -0.64 3.13 -2.57
N VAL A 67 -1.49 3.78 -1.76
CA VAL A 67 -2.79 3.20 -1.39
C VAL A 67 -3.69 3.05 -2.61
N TYR A 68 -3.71 4.01 -3.53
CA TYR A 68 -4.48 3.88 -4.78
C TYR A 68 -3.98 2.75 -5.67
N ASP A 69 -2.66 2.60 -5.82
CA ASP A 69 -2.06 1.48 -6.55
C ASP A 69 -2.48 0.14 -5.92
N TRP A 70 -2.36 0.02 -4.59
CA TRP A 70 -2.76 -1.22 -3.91
C TRP A 70 -4.25 -1.49 -3.99
N ARG A 71 -5.13 -0.47 -3.95
CA ARG A 71 -6.57 -0.65 -4.22
C ARG A 71 -6.83 -1.21 -5.61
N ARG A 72 -6.09 -0.73 -6.62
CA ARG A 72 -6.19 -1.23 -7.99
C ARG A 72 -5.77 -2.69 -8.05
N ARG A 73 -4.59 -3.02 -7.52
CA ARG A 73 -4.06 -4.39 -7.48
C ARG A 73 -4.95 -5.36 -6.71
N LEU A 74 -5.51 -4.92 -5.58
CA LEU A 74 -6.43 -5.71 -4.77
C LEU A 74 -7.71 -6.06 -5.56
N ARG A 75 -8.30 -5.08 -6.27
CA ARG A 75 -9.46 -5.34 -7.14
C ARG A 75 -9.14 -6.24 -8.34
N GLN A 76 -7.89 -6.28 -8.77
CA GLN A 76 -7.41 -7.15 -9.85
C GLN A 76 -7.01 -8.55 -9.37
N GLY A 77 -7.15 -8.86 -8.07
CA GLY A 77 -6.74 -10.14 -7.49
C GLY A 77 -5.22 -10.32 -7.37
N GLN A 78 -4.43 -9.25 -7.55
CA GLN A 78 -2.97 -9.27 -7.49
C GLN A 78 -2.42 -9.02 -6.07
N LEU A 79 -3.31 -8.88 -5.08
CA LEU A 79 -3.00 -8.84 -3.67
C LEU A 79 -4.04 -9.72 -2.98
N ALA A 80 -3.58 -10.73 -2.23
CA ALA A 80 -4.47 -11.58 -1.46
C ALA A 80 -4.86 -10.87 -0.15
N LEU A 81 -6.15 -10.87 0.19
CA LEU A 81 -6.56 -10.45 1.53
C LEU A 81 -6.06 -11.48 2.55
N PRO A 82 -5.52 -11.05 3.69
CA PRO A 82 -5.35 -11.91 4.86
C PRO A 82 -6.66 -12.64 5.19
N GLU A 83 -6.56 -13.92 5.57
CA GLU A 83 -7.74 -14.76 5.91
C GLU A 83 -8.65 -14.09 6.94
N SER A 84 -8.08 -13.38 7.93
CA SER A 84 -8.84 -12.65 8.95
C SER A 84 -9.73 -11.51 8.42
N MET A 85 -9.54 -11.09 7.17
CA MET A 85 -10.37 -10.09 6.49
C MET A 85 -11.04 -10.66 5.24
N ALA A 86 -10.87 -11.94 4.97
CA ALA A 86 -11.60 -12.58 3.89
C ALA A 86 -13.09 -12.58 4.26
N PRO A 87 -14.00 -12.22 3.34
CA PRO A 87 -15.42 -12.32 3.58
C PRO A 87 -15.77 -13.78 3.89
N MET A 88 -16.55 -14.00 4.95
CA MET A 88 -17.12 -15.32 5.22
C MET A 88 -18.26 -15.56 4.22
N PHE A 89 -18.15 -16.62 3.44
CA PHE A 89 -19.21 -17.08 2.56
C PHE A 89 -20.08 -18.09 3.30
N ALA A 90 -21.38 -17.88 3.30
CA ALA A 90 -22.33 -18.88 3.78
C ALA A 90 -22.62 -19.90 2.66
N PRO A 91 -22.62 -21.21 2.93
CA PRO A 91 -23.03 -22.21 1.95
C PRO A 91 -24.51 -21.99 1.59
N LEU A 92 -24.79 -21.94 0.29
CA LEU A 92 -26.15 -21.91 -0.23
C LEU A 92 -26.63 -23.36 -0.42
N MET A 93 -27.65 -23.76 0.34
CA MET A 93 -28.35 -25.03 0.12
C MET A 93 -29.48 -24.79 -0.87
N VAL A 94 -29.51 -25.55 -1.97
CA VAL A 94 -30.62 -25.55 -2.93
C VAL A 94 -31.58 -26.66 -2.52
N GLU A 95 -32.83 -26.32 -2.20
CA GLU A 95 -33.87 -27.34 -2.06
C GLU A 95 -34.29 -27.82 -3.45
N GLU A 96 -34.31 -29.14 -3.65
CA GLU A 96 -34.90 -29.71 -4.85
C GLU A 96 -36.40 -29.44 -4.83
N SER A 97 -36.88 -28.73 -5.84
CA SER A 97 -38.31 -28.49 -6.06
C SER A 97 -39.00 -29.85 -6.22
N SER A 98 -39.78 -30.26 -5.22
CA SER A 98 -40.59 -31.47 -5.32
C SER A 98 -41.59 -31.28 -6.47
N ALA A 99 -41.45 -32.12 -7.50
CA ALA A 99 -42.43 -32.29 -8.56
C ALA A 99 -43.66 -33.06 -8.05
#